data_AF-A0A429D771-F1
#
_entry.id   AF-A0A429D771-F1
#
_cell.length_a   1.000
_cell.length_b   1.000
_cell.length_c   1.000
_cell.angle_alpha   90.00
_cell.angle_beta   90.00
_cell.angle_gamma   90.00
#
_symmetry.space_group_name_H-M   'P 1'
#
loop_
_entity.id
_entity.type
_entity.pdbx_description
1 polymer ?
#
loop_
_entity_poly.entity_id
_entity_poly.type
_entity_poly.pdbx_seq_one_letter_code
_entity_poly.pdbx_strand_id
1 'polypeptide(L)'
;MSLTPADVHNVAFSKPPIGKRGYNEDEVDAFLDLVETELARLIEDNNELRQQVEQLDNELETTRGELENAKAGAVGPPPQVRDEPSRRLAPVPPPQSAMEQTQAHSMVPDNGEPNVQAAKVLGLAQEMADRLTAEAKTESDGMLAEARTKSEQLLSDARSKSDSMVNEARTRAETMLNDARTRAETLERQARDKATTMEREAQRKYTETMNNMNAEKGSLGKKIEELRTIEREYRTRLRGFLESQLRELDDRGSAAPASASSSTSGQSSSSGSGQGYSFGPRAEAG
;
A
#
# COMPACT_ATOMS: atom_id res chain seq x y z
N MET A 1 -22.72 8.86 7.19
CA MET A 1 -22.96 10.21 6.64
C MET A 1 -21.59 10.82 6.44
N SER A 2 -21.00 10.58 5.28
CA SER A 2 -19.61 10.95 4.96
C SER A 2 -19.63 12.20 4.12
N LEU A 3 -18.86 13.21 4.51
CA LEU A 3 -18.56 14.34 3.64
C LEU A 3 -17.94 13.79 2.34
N THR A 4 -18.44 14.26 1.21
CA THR A 4 -17.80 14.09 -0.09
C THR A 4 -16.87 15.28 -0.37
N PRO A 5 -15.88 15.13 -1.28
CA PRO A 5 -15.08 16.27 -1.73
C PRO A 5 -15.95 17.42 -2.26
N ALA A 6 -17.05 17.08 -2.95
CA ALA A 6 -18.02 18.06 -3.43
C ALA A 6 -18.76 18.79 -2.28
N ASP A 7 -18.95 18.16 -1.12
CA ASP A 7 -19.55 18.82 0.05
C ASP A 7 -18.58 19.80 0.70
N VAL A 8 -17.26 19.51 0.65
CA VAL A 8 -16.20 20.44 1.11
C VAL A 8 -16.13 21.64 0.17
N HIS A 9 -16.17 21.40 -1.13
CA HIS A 9 -16.11 22.48 -2.14
C HIS A 9 -17.32 23.43 -2.07
N ASN A 10 -18.51 22.91 -1.77
CA ASN A 10 -19.74 23.71 -1.70
C ASN A 10 -20.03 24.29 -0.30
N VAL A 11 -19.11 24.16 0.66
CA VAL A 11 -19.33 24.68 2.01
C VAL A 11 -19.25 26.20 2.00
N ALA A 12 -20.25 26.86 2.60
CA ALA A 12 -20.26 28.31 2.74
C ALA A 12 -20.30 28.69 4.23
N PHE A 13 -19.32 29.48 4.67
CA PHE A 13 -19.27 29.99 6.03
C PHE A 13 -19.97 31.35 6.16
N SER A 14 -20.74 31.54 7.23
CA SER A 14 -21.38 32.84 7.54
C SER A 14 -20.35 33.86 8.02
N LYS A 15 -20.49 35.13 7.60
CA LYS A 15 -19.62 36.21 8.06
C LYS A 15 -19.66 36.37 9.59
N PRO A 16 -18.52 36.67 10.24
CA PRO A 16 -18.48 36.87 11.68
C PRO A 16 -19.49 37.93 12.15
N PRO A 17 -20.16 37.75 13.31
CA PRO A 17 -21.01 38.77 13.89
C PRO A 17 -20.25 40.08 14.10
N ILE A 18 -20.92 41.21 13.85
CA ILE A 18 -20.33 42.55 13.92
C ILE A 18 -19.55 42.73 15.24
N GLY A 19 -18.27 43.08 15.13
CA GLY A 19 -17.37 43.29 16.27
C GLY A 19 -16.54 42.08 16.69
N LYS A 20 -16.70 40.91 16.08
CA LYS A 20 -15.82 39.75 16.27
C LYS A 20 -14.91 39.55 15.06
N ARG A 21 -13.66 39.15 15.31
CA ARG A 21 -12.70 38.77 14.25
C ARG A 21 -13.03 37.35 13.78
N GLY A 22 -13.02 37.15 12.46
CA GLY A 22 -13.10 35.84 11.82
C GLY A 22 -11.75 35.32 11.37
N TYR A 23 -11.75 34.13 10.79
CA TYR A 23 -10.62 33.60 10.02
C TYR A 23 -10.46 34.39 8.71
N ASN A 24 -9.25 34.36 8.16
CA ASN A 24 -8.96 34.94 6.85
C ASN A 24 -9.59 34.05 5.77
N GLU A 25 -10.41 34.63 4.87
CA GLU A 25 -11.10 33.88 3.82
C GLU A 25 -10.10 33.14 2.92
N ASP A 26 -9.01 33.80 2.52
CA ASP A 26 -7.99 33.21 1.63
C ASP A 26 -7.27 32.00 2.27
N GLU A 27 -7.00 32.07 3.59
CA GLU A 27 -6.34 30.96 4.31
C GLU A 27 -7.29 29.79 4.52
N VAL A 28 -8.58 30.08 4.72
CA VAL A 28 -9.61 29.06 4.86
C VAL A 28 -9.83 28.36 3.52
N ASP A 29 -9.93 29.10 2.42
CA ASP A 29 -10.12 28.54 1.08
C ASP A 29 -8.92 27.66 0.68
N ALA A 30 -7.68 28.12 0.90
CA ALA A 30 -6.49 27.31 0.63
C ALA A 30 -6.42 26.03 1.49
N PHE A 31 -6.94 26.07 2.72
CA PHE A 31 -7.04 24.90 3.57
C PHE A 31 -8.14 23.93 3.08
N LEU A 32 -9.28 24.45 2.62
CA LEU A 32 -10.35 23.64 2.04
C LEU A 32 -9.91 22.93 0.77
N ASP A 33 -9.12 23.56 -0.10
CA ASP A 33 -8.54 22.93 -1.30
C ASP A 33 -7.65 21.73 -0.94
N LEU A 34 -6.83 21.88 0.11
CA LEU A 34 -5.98 20.81 0.62
C LEU A 34 -6.82 19.65 1.18
N VAL A 35 -7.87 19.98 1.96
CA VAL A 35 -8.79 19.00 2.53
C VAL A 35 -9.58 18.28 1.44
N GLU A 36 -10.05 18.98 0.41
CA GLU A 36 -10.73 18.40 -0.75
C GLU A 36 -9.84 17.39 -1.47
N THR A 37 -8.59 17.78 -1.74
CA THR A 37 -7.60 16.94 -2.42
C THR A 37 -7.30 15.67 -1.62
N GLU A 38 -7.02 15.80 -0.32
CA GLU A 38 -6.73 14.66 0.55
C GLU A 38 -7.97 13.78 0.77
N LEU A 39 -9.17 14.35 0.85
CA LEU A 39 -10.40 13.58 0.98
C LEU A 39 -10.70 12.78 -0.30
N ALA A 40 -10.47 13.36 -1.47
CA ALA A 40 -10.59 12.64 -2.75
C ALA A 40 -9.61 11.47 -2.82
N ARG A 41 -8.34 11.71 -2.47
CA ARG A 41 -7.31 10.67 -2.40
C ARG A 41 -7.66 9.56 -1.42
N LEU A 42 -8.09 9.90 -0.20
CA LEU A 42 -8.47 8.90 0.81
C LEU A 42 -9.67 8.05 0.37
N ILE A 43 -10.62 8.63 -0.36
CA ILE A 43 -11.75 7.88 -0.91
C ILE A 43 -11.28 6.93 -2.02
N GLU A 44 -10.38 7.38 -2.90
CA GLU A 44 -9.78 6.54 -3.94
C GLU A 44 -8.99 5.38 -3.32
N ASP A 45 -8.08 5.66 -2.39
CA ASP A 45 -7.31 4.66 -1.65
C ASP A 45 -8.23 3.66 -0.91
N ASN A 46 -9.33 4.13 -0.31
CA ASN A 46 -10.28 3.25 0.37
C ASN A 46 -11.03 2.34 -0.60
N ASN A 47 -11.38 2.85 -1.79
CA ASN A 47 -12.02 2.06 -2.83
C ASN A 47 -11.05 1.02 -3.41
N GLU A 48 -9.80 1.37 -3.65
CA GLU A 48 -8.76 0.43 -4.08
C GLU A 48 -8.52 -0.66 -3.04
N LEU A 49 -8.39 -0.30 -1.76
CA LEU A 49 -8.22 -1.26 -0.67
C LEU A 49 -9.42 -2.20 -0.55
N ARG A 50 -10.65 -1.69 -0.71
CA ARG A 50 -11.86 -2.52 -0.72
C ARG A 50 -11.86 -3.51 -1.88
N GLN A 51 -11.46 -3.07 -3.07
CA GLN A 51 -11.34 -3.95 -4.24
C GLN A 51 -10.24 -5.01 -4.04
N GLN A 52 -9.11 -4.66 -3.41
CA GLN A 52 -8.05 -5.62 -3.10
C GLN A 52 -8.52 -6.69 -2.10
N VAL A 53 -9.26 -6.28 -1.05
CA VAL A 53 -9.84 -7.22 -0.10
C VAL A 53 -10.82 -8.16 -0.80
N GLU A 54 -11.69 -7.65 -1.67
CA GLU A 54 -12.63 -8.46 -2.44
C GLU A 54 -11.90 -9.43 -3.40
N GLN A 55 -10.81 -9.00 -4.05
CA GLN A 55 -9.99 -9.88 -4.88
C GLN A 55 -9.33 -10.99 -4.07
N LEU A 56 -8.74 -10.66 -2.91
CA LEU A 56 -8.12 -11.64 -2.02
C LEU A 56 -9.15 -12.61 -1.45
N ASP A 57 -10.35 -12.15 -1.08
CA ASP A 57 -11.42 -13.02 -0.61
C ASP A 57 -11.86 -14.00 -1.71
N ASN A 58 -11.99 -13.54 -2.96
CA ASN A 58 -12.26 -14.42 -4.10
C ASN A 58 -11.14 -15.42 -4.37
N GLU A 59 -9.86 -15.00 -4.27
CA GLU A 59 -8.71 -15.89 -4.41
C GLU A 59 -8.64 -16.92 -3.28
N LEU A 60 -8.99 -16.53 -2.06
CA LEU A 60 -9.11 -17.45 -0.94
C LEU A 60 -10.28 -18.42 -1.13
N GLU A 61 -11.39 -17.98 -1.70
CA GLU A 61 -12.53 -18.85 -2.00
C GLU A 61 -12.21 -19.85 -3.12
N THR A 62 -11.51 -19.43 -4.18
CA THR A 62 -11.06 -20.34 -5.24
C THR A 62 -10.03 -21.32 -4.73
N THR A 63 -8.99 -20.87 -4.04
CA THR A 63 -7.96 -21.77 -3.47
C THR A 63 -8.53 -22.68 -2.41
N ARG A 64 -9.48 -22.22 -1.58
CA ARG A 64 -10.22 -23.05 -0.63
C ARG A 64 -11.09 -24.08 -1.33
N GLY A 65 -11.77 -23.71 -2.41
CA GLY A 65 -12.56 -24.63 -3.24
C GLY A 65 -11.69 -25.67 -3.94
N GLU A 66 -10.49 -25.28 -4.40
CA GLU A 66 -9.49 -26.20 -4.95
C GLU A 66 -8.93 -27.15 -3.88
N LEU A 67 -8.65 -26.64 -2.68
CA LEU A 67 -8.25 -27.44 -1.52
C LEU A 67 -9.36 -28.37 -1.06
N GLU A 68 -10.62 -27.93 -1.06
CA GLU A 68 -11.77 -28.74 -0.71
C GLU A 68 -12.05 -29.80 -1.78
N ASN A 69 -11.89 -29.49 -3.07
CA ASN A 69 -11.94 -30.47 -4.15
C ASN A 69 -10.76 -31.44 -4.11
N ALA A 70 -9.56 -30.98 -3.80
CA ALA A 70 -8.39 -31.85 -3.60
C ALA A 70 -8.57 -32.72 -2.36
N LYS A 71 -9.22 -32.20 -1.32
CA LYS A 71 -9.53 -32.94 -0.09
C LYS A 71 -10.74 -33.84 -0.23
N ALA A 72 -11.72 -33.53 -1.07
CA ALA A 72 -12.80 -34.42 -1.48
C ALA A 72 -12.31 -35.49 -2.47
N GLY A 73 -11.28 -35.18 -3.26
CA GLY A 73 -10.52 -36.16 -4.06
C GLY A 73 -9.61 -37.05 -3.21
N ALA A 74 -9.10 -36.55 -2.08
CA ALA A 74 -8.31 -37.31 -1.10
C ALA A 74 -9.17 -38.02 -0.03
N VAL A 75 -10.41 -37.55 0.17
CA VAL A 75 -11.51 -38.22 0.88
C VAL A 75 -12.48 -38.78 -0.18
N GLY A 76 -11.91 -39.48 -1.16
CA GLY A 76 -12.56 -40.70 -1.61
C GLY A 76 -12.78 -41.61 -0.39
N PRO A 77 -13.66 -42.61 -0.48
CA PRO A 77 -13.88 -43.56 0.62
C PRO A 77 -12.52 -44.06 1.16
N PRO A 78 -12.42 -44.59 2.40
CA PRO A 78 -11.25 -45.41 2.77
C PRO A 78 -10.98 -46.39 1.62
N PRO A 79 -9.77 -46.97 1.46
CA PRO A 79 -9.64 -48.11 0.58
C PRO A 79 -10.61 -49.16 1.11
N GLN A 80 -11.84 -49.15 0.58
CA GLN A 80 -12.56 -50.34 0.22
C GLN A 80 -11.47 -51.04 -0.54
N VAL A 81 -10.93 -52.06 0.11
CA VAL A 81 -10.61 -53.29 -0.57
C VAL A 81 -11.65 -53.35 -1.68
N ARG A 82 -11.25 -52.95 -2.89
CA ARG A 82 -11.75 -53.62 -4.05
C ARG A 82 -11.27 -55.04 -3.75
N ASP A 83 -12.09 -55.78 -3.00
CA ASP A 83 -12.64 -56.98 -3.59
C ASP A 83 -12.87 -56.55 -5.02
N GLU A 84 -11.92 -56.94 -5.88
CA GLU A 84 -12.30 -57.19 -7.25
C GLU A 84 -13.72 -57.75 -7.14
N PRO A 85 -14.75 -57.16 -7.78
CA PRO A 85 -15.74 -58.05 -8.29
C PRO A 85 -14.90 -58.95 -9.17
N SER A 86 -14.47 -60.09 -8.58
CA SER A 86 -13.80 -61.19 -9.26
C SER A 86 -14.52 -61.20 -10.56
N ARG A 87 -13.82 -60.83 -11.65
CA ARG A 87 -14.41 -60.74 -12.98
C ARG A 87 -15.35 -61.90 -13.00
N ARG A 88 -16.66 -61.60 -12.92
CA ARG A 88 -17.66 -62.63 -13.07
C ARG A 88 -17.43 -62.93 -14.52
N LEU A 89 -16.54 -63.90 -14.72
CA LEU A 89 -16.56 -64.85 -15.80
C LEU A 89 -18.03 -64.94 -16.08
N ALA A 90 -18.44 -64.33 -17.20
CA ALA A 90 -19.69 -64.70 -17.80
C ALA A 90 -19.74 -66.23 -17.65
N PRO A 91 -20.81 -66.81 -17.09
CA PRO A 91 -20.94 -68.24 -17.07
C PRO A 91 -20.75 -68.67 -18.52
N VAL A 92 -19.58 -69.23 -18.83
CA VAL A 92 -19.43 -69.98 -20.05
C VAL A 92 -20.51 -71.05 -19.88
N PRO A 93 -21.46 -71.13 -20.83
CA PRO A 93 -22.55 -72.08 -20.73
C PRO A 93 -21.95 -73.45 -20.42
N PRO A 94 -22.53 -74.21 -19.46
CA PRO A 94 -21.97 -75.49 -19.07
C PRO A 94 -21.81 -76.33 -20.34
N PRO A 95 -20.64 -76.96 -20.60
CA PRO A 95 -20.66 -78.15 -21.41
C PRO A 95 -21.63 -79.10 -20.70
N GLN A 96 -22.73 -79.42 -21.38
CA GLN A 96 -23.65 -80.48 -20.98
C GLN A 96 -22.87 -81.79 -21.05
N SER A 97 -22.04 -82.05 -20.04
CA SER A 97 -21.53 -83.37 -19.72
C SER A 97 -22.64 -84.10 -18.98
N ALA A 98 -23.64 -84.52 -19.73
CA ALA A 98 -24.54 -85.57 -19.31
C ALA A 98 -23.74 -86.88 -19.29
N MET A 99 -23.13 -87.19 -18.15
CA MET A 99 -22.75 -88.56 -17.80
C MET A 99 -23.02 -88.73 -16.31
N GLU A 100 -24.17 -89.33 -16.00
CA GLU A 100 -24.27 -90.40 -15.00
C GLU A 100 -25.66 -91.05 -15.12
N GLN A 101 -25.81 -91.99 -16.04
CA GLN A 101 -26.67 -93.14 -15.79
C GLN A 101 -25.88 -94.39 -16.18
N THR A 102 -25.28 -94.98 -15.15
CA THR A 102 -24.87 -96.37 -15.15
C THR A 102 -26.09 -97.25 -15.43
N GLN A 103 -26.18 -97.79 -16.64
CA GLN A 103 -26.91 -99.02 -16.88
C GLN A 103 -26.13 -99.87 -17.87
N ALA A 104 -25.73 -101.05 -17.36
CA ALA A 104 -24.95 -102.04 -18.06
C ALA A 104 -25.72 -102.64 -19.24
N HIS A 105 -25.10 -102.69 -20.42
CA HIS A 105 -25.15 -103.90 -21.24
C HIS A 105 -24.06 -103.93 -22.33
N SER A 106 -23.39 -105.08 -22.37
CA SER A 106 -22.50 -105.69 -23.37
C SER A 106 -22.54 -105.15 -24.81
N MET A 107 -21.40 -105.08 -25.50
CA MET A 107 -20.79 -106.17 -26.29
C MET A 107 -19.69 -105.62 -27.24
N VAL A 108 -18.70 -106.45 -27.55
CA VAL A 108 -17.39 -106.23 -28.24
C VAL A 108 -17.53 -106.65 -29.74
N PRO A 109 -16.53 -106.50 -30.67
CA PRO A 109 -15.66 -105.40 -31.15
C PRO A 109 -15.82 -105.15 -32.69
N ASP A 110 -15.12 -104.18 -33.31
CA ASP A 110 -14.34 -104.43 -34.56
C ASP A 110 -13.39 -103.27 -35.00
N ASN A 111 -12.14 -103.63 -35.31
CA ASN A 111 -11.10 -102.99 -36.16
C ASN A 111 -10.45 -101.59 -35.90
N GLY A 112 -9.24 -101.64 -35.31
CA GLY A 112 -7.94 -101.05 -35.75
C GLY A 112 -7.80 -99.67 -36.42
N GLU A 113 -6.94 -98.82 -35.81
CA GLU A 113 -6.12 -97.73 -36.43
C GLU A 113 -6.50 -96.22 -36.37
N PRO A 114 -7.43 -95.68 -35.54
CA PRO A 114 -7.57 -94.21 -35.35
C PRO A 114 -6.93 -93.62 -34.07
N ASN A 115 -6.67 -94.41 -33.04
CA ASN A 115 -6.20 -93.88 -31.73
C ASN A 115 -4.73 -93.45 -31.71
N VAL A 116 -3.88 -94.03 -32.58
CA VAL A 116 -2.45 -93.72 -32.64
C VAL A 116 -2.20 -92.37 -33.33
N GLN A 117 -3.00 -92.06 -34.36
CA GLN A 117 -2.93 -90.79 -35.07
C GLN A 117 -3.43 -89.63 -34.19
N ALA A 118 -4.50 -89.84 -33.41
CA ALA A 118 -5.03 -88.85 -32.47
C ALA A 118 -4.06 -88.53 -31.33
N ALA A 119 -3.40 -89.54 -30.75
CA ALA A 119 -2.39 -89.33 -29.71
C ALA A 119 -1.18 -88.52 -30.22
N LYS A 120 -0.77 -88.75 -31.48
CA LYS A 120 0.35 -88.03 -32.11
C LYS A 120 0.02 -86.57 -32.38
N VAL A 121 -1.21 -86.27 -32.79
CA VAL A 121 -1.71 -84.90 -32.99
C VAL A 121 -1.86 -84.17 -31.64
N LEU A 122 -2.35 -84.85 -30.60
CA LEU A 122 -2.40 -84.29 -29.24
C LEU A 122 -1.00 -83.97 -28.69
N GLY A 123 -0.02 -84.83 -28.92
CA GLY A 123 1.37 -84.57 -28.55
C GLY A 123 1.95 -83.33 -29.25
N LEU A 124 1.72 -83.20 -30.57
CA LEU A 124 2.15 -82.03 -31.34
C LEU A 124 1.43 -80.74 -30.88
N ALA A 125 0.14 -80.84 -30.54
CA ALA A 125 -0.64 -79.71 -30.04
C ALA A 125 -0.18 -79.29 -28.63
N GLN A 126 0.15 -80.24 -27.76
CA GLN A 126 0.66 -79.97 -26.43
C GLN A 126 2.06 -79.34 -26.48
N GLU A 127 2.93 -79.83 -27.36
CA GLU A 127 4.24 -79.22 -27.64
C GLU A 127 4.09 -77.78 -28.18
N MET A 128 3.15 -77.54 -29.10
CA MET A 128 2.86 -76.18 -29.58
C MET A 128 2.31 -75.27 -28.47
N ALA A 129 1.46 -75.78 -27.58
CA ALA A 129 0.94 -75.02 -26.46
C ALA A 129 2.05 -74.64 -25.47
N ASP A 130 2.92 -75.59 -25.12
CA ASP A 130 4.06 -75.36 -24.23
C ASP A 130 5.04 -74.35 -24.84
N ARG A 131 5.30 -74.46 -26.15
CA ARG A 131 6.15 -73.52 -26.88
C ARG A 131 5.58 -72.11 -26.93
N LEU A 132 4.31 -71.95 -27.30
CA LEU A 132 3.64 -70.64 -27.30
C LEU A 132 3.61 -70.02 -25.90
N THR A 133 3.43 -70.85 -24.87
CA THR A 133 3.46 -70.39 -23.47
C THR A 133 4.85 -69.91 -23.06
N ALA A 134 5.91 -70.62 -23.48
CA ALA A 134 7.29 -70.21 -23.23
C ALA A 134 7.68 -68.94 -23.99
N GLU A 135 7.27 -68.81 -25.25
CA GLU A 135 7.49 -67.61 -26.08
C GLU A 135 6.75 -66.40 -25.50
N ALA A 136 5.45 -66.54 -25.17
CA ALA A 136 4.66 -65.47 -24.55
C ALA A 136 5.21 -65.04 -23.18
N LYS A 137 5.71 -65.99 -22.38
CA LYS A 137 6.34 -65.68 -21.10
C LYS A 137 7.63 -64.87 -21.28
N THR A 138 8.47 -65.29 -22.23
CA THR A 138 9.73 -64.59 -22.55
C THR A 138 9.46 -63.17 -23.07
N GLU A 139 8.46 -63.01 -23.95
CA GLU A 139 8.05 -61.71 -24.47
C GLU A 139 7.51 -60.80 -23.36
N SER A 140 6.65 -61.34 -22.47
CA SER A 140 6.15 -60.60 -21.30
C SER A 140 7.27 -60.16 -20.37
N ASP A 141 8.21 -61.05 -20.05
CA ASP A 141 9.35 -60.74 -19.19
C ASP A 141 10.24 -59.65 -19.83
N GLY A 142 10.42 -59.70 -21.16
CA GLY A 142 11.10 -58.66 -21.93
C GLY A 142 10.38 -57.31 -21.86
N MET A 143 9.07 -57.28 -22.10
CA MET A 143 8.28 -56.05 -22.00
C MET A 143 8.31 -55.45 -20.58
N LEU A 144 8.25 -56.28 -19.54
CA LEU A 144 8.35 -55.82 -18.15
C LEU A 144 9.73 -55.24 -17.86
N ALA A 145 10.80 -55.85 -18.37
CA ALA A 145 12.16 -55.32 -18.22
C ALA A 145 12.32 -53.96 -18.92
N GLU A 146 11.82 -53.83 -20.16
CA GLU A 146 11.85 -52.56 -20.88
C GLU A 146 11.02 -51.48 -20.19
N ALA A 147 9.81 -51.82 -19.71
CA ALA A 147 8.95 -50.89 -19.00
C ALA A 147 9.60 -50.39 -17.72
N ARG A 148 10.27 -51.28 -16.96
CA ARG A 148 11.03 -50.92 -15.76
C ARG A 148 12.18 -49.98 -16.10
N THR A 149 13.00 -50.31 -17.10
CA THR A 149 14.12 -49.46 -17.53
C THR A 149 13.63 -48.07 -17.98
N LYS A 150 12.56 -48.00 -18.79
CA LYS A 150 11.96 -46.72 -19.22
C LYS A 150 11.43 -45.92 -18.04
N SER A 151 10.78 -46.58 -17.08
CA SER A 151 10.30 -45.92 -15.86
C SER A 151 11.44 -45.38 -15.01
N GLU A 152 12.52 -46.13 -14.84
CA GLU A 152 13.70 -45.69 -14.09
C GLU A 152 14.38 -44.50 -14.76
N GLN A 153 14.49 -44.53 -16.09
CA GLN A 153 15.03 -43.42 -16.87
C GLN A 153 14.17 -42.15 -16.72
N LEU A 154 12.84 -42.27 -16.87
CA LEU A 154 11.93 -41.13 -16.68
C LEU A 154 12.02 -40.55 -15.27
N LEU A 155 12.16 -41.39 -14.24
CA LEU A 155 12.34 -40.93 -12.86
C LEU A 155 13.68 -40.24 -12.65
N SER A 156 14.76 -40.74 -13.28
CA SER A 156 16.08 -40.11 -13.24
C SER A 156 16.08 -38.73 -13.93
N ASP A 157 15.44 -38.64 -15.10
CA ASP A 157 15.33 -37.40 -15.87
C ASP A 157 14.46 -36.37 -15.12
N ALA A 158 13.33 -36.81 -14.56
CA ALA A 158 12.46 -35.96 -13.77
C ALA A 158 13.18 -35.44 -12.51
N ARG A 159 13.93 -36.29 -11.81
CA ARG A 159 14.75 -35.88 -10.64
C ARG A 159 15.81 -34.88 -11.04
N SER A 160 16.59 -35.16 -12.09
CA SER A 160 17.63 -34.26 -12.57
C SER A 160 17.06 -32.90 -13.00
N LYS A 161 15.89 -32.90 -13.67
CA LYS A 161 15.22 -31.68 -14.07
C LYS A 161 14.71 -30.89 -12.86
N SER A 162 14.11 -31.57 -11.89
CA SER A 162 13.68 -30.96 -10.62
C SER A 162 14.85 -30.31 -9.89
N ASP A 163 15.97 -31.03 -9.74
CA ASP A 163 17.16 -30.52 -9.06
C ASP A 163 17.75 -29.30 -9.78
N SER A 164 17.77 -29.32 -11.11
CA SER A 164 18.20 -28.16 -11.91
C SER A 164 17.31 -26.93 -11.68
N MET A 165 15.98 -27.13 -11.60
CA MET A 165 15.02 -26.06 -11.39
C MET A 165 15.13 -25.47 -9.98
N VAL A 166 15.34 -26.33 -8.97
CA VAL A 166 15.57 -25.88 -7.58
C VAL A 166 16.86 -25.08 -7.47
N ASN A 167 17.95 -25.53 -8.11
CA ASN A 167 19.23 -24.81 -8.09
C ASN A 167 19.12 -23.47 -8.83
N GLU A 168 18.46 -23.43 -9.99
CA GLU A 168 18.24 -22.20 -10.74
C GLU A 168 17.37 -21.21 -9.96
N ALA A 169 16.31 -21.68 -9.32
CA ALA A 169 15.46 -20.87 -8.45
C ALA A 169 16.25 -20.30 -7.26
N ARG A 170 17.10 -21.11 -6.61
CA ARG A 170 17.98 -20.67 -5.53
C ARG A 170 18.94 -19.59 -5.99
N THR A 171 19.66 -19.79 -7.09
CA THR A 171 20.60 -18.79 -7.62
C THR A 171 19.92 -17.48 -8.01
N ARG A 172 18.73 -17.55 -8.63
CA ARG A 172 17.92 -16.35 -8.92
C ARG A 172 17.50 -15.63 -7.65
N ALA A 173 17.04 -16.36 -6.65
CA ALA A 173 16.64 -15.78 -5.36
C ALA A 173 17.83 -15.12 -4.66
N GLU A 174 19.00 -15.76 -4.61
CA GLU A 174 20.22 -15.18 -4.05
C GLU A 174 20.64 -13.90 -4.78
N THR A 175 20.58 -13.90 -6.11
CA THR A 175 20.90 -12.72 -6.91
C THR A 175 19.93 -11.58 -6.64
N MET A 176 18.62 -11.88 -6.57
CA MET A 176 17.59 -10.89 -6.26
C MET A 176 17.75 -10.31 -4.86
N LEU A 177 18.09 -11.14 -3.86
CA LEU A 177 18.36 -10.68 -2.50
C LEU A 177 19.59 -9.77 -2.43
N ASN A 178 20.66 -10.09 -3.17
CA ASN A 178 21.86 -9.27 -3.22
C ASN A 178 21.62 -7.92 -3.92
N ASP A 179 20.86 -7.91 -5.03
CA ASP A 179 20.49 -6.69 -5.73
C ASP A 179 19.55 -5.81 -4.87
N ALA A 180 18.55 -6.42 -4.22
CA ALA A 180 17.67 -5.72 -3.28
C ALA A 180 18.46 -5.12 -2.11
N ARG A 181 19.41 -5.87 -1.54
CA ARG A 181 20.28 -5.38 -0.46
C ARG A 181 21.13 -4.20 -0.93
N THR A 182 21.74 -4.31 -2.11
CA THR A 182 22.56 -3.23 -2.67
C THR A 182 21.74 -1.97 -2.89
N ARG A 183 20.52 -2.10 -3.44
CA ARG A 183 19.60 -0.97 -3.63
C ARG A 183 19.13 -0.36 -2.30
N ALA A 184 18.90 -1.19 -1.29
CA ALA A 184 18.54 -0.71 0.04
C ALA A 184 19.69 0.09 0.66
N GLU A 185 20.93 -0.41 0.56
CA GLU A 185 22.12 0.28 1.06
C GLU A 185 22.37 1.61 0.34
N THR A 186 22.16 1.68 -0.98
CA THR A 186 22.29 2.94 -1.73
C THR A 186 21.21 3.94 -1.37
N LEU A 187 19.96 3.50 -1.22
CA LEU A 187 18.84 4.36 -0.82
C LEU A 187 19.04 4.89 0.59
N GLU A 188 19.50 4.05 1.52
CA GLU A 188 19.80 4.45 2.89
C GLU A 188 20.93 5.48 2.93
N ARG A 189 21.99 5.30 2.14
CA ARG A 189 23.07 6.27 2.01
C ARG A 189 22.56 7.61 1.46
N GLN A 190 21.76 7.59 0.40
CA GLN A 190 21.16 8.79 -0.17
C GLN A 190 20.23 9.51 0.82
N ALA A 191 19.43 8.76 1.58
CA ALA A 191 18.55 9.31 2.60
C ALA A 191 19.35 9.97 3.73
N ARG A 192 20.40 9.30 4.22
CA ARG A 192 21.32 9.86 5.21
C ARG A 192 22.00 11.13 4.70
N ASP A 193 22.52 11.11 3.48
CA ASP A 193 23.19 12.28 2.91
C ASP A 193 22.21 13.46 2.81
N LYS A 194 20.99 13.24 2.30
CA LYS A 194 19.92 14.26 2.24
C LYS A 194 19.52 14.79 3.62
N ALA A 195 19.43 13.91 4.62
CA ALA A 195 19.14 14.32 6.00
C ALA A 195 20.25 15.24 6.54
N THR A 196 21.52 14.86 6.36
CA THR A 196 22.64 15.70 6.83
C THR A 196 22.73 17.02 6.09
N THR A 197 22.41 17.08 4.80
CA THR A 197 22.37 18.35 4.06
C THR A 197 21.23 19.23 4.55
N MET A 198 20.04 18.66 4.75
CA MET A 198 18.88 19.39 5.27
C MET A 198 19.14 19.94 6.67
N GLU A 199 19.78 19.17 7.55
CA GLU A 199 20.18 19.62 8.88
C GLU A 199 21.16 20.80 8.81
N ARG A 200 22.18 20.72 7.95
CA ARG A 200 23.14 21.82 7.77
C ARG A 200 22.47 23.07 7.22
N GLU A 201 21.56 22.92 6.25
CA GLU A 201 20.80 24.04 5.69
C GLU A 201 19.87 24.68 6.74
N ALA A 202 19.16 23.86 7.52
CA ALA A 202 18.32 24.34 8.61
C ALA A 202 19.14 25.09 9.67
N GLN A 203 20.31 24.56 10.06
CA GLN A 203 21.22 25.22 11.01
C GLN A 203 21.76 26.55 10.47
N ARG A 204 22.11 26.62 9.17
CA ARG A 204 22.53 27.87 8.52
C ARG A 204 21.42 28.90 8.55
N LYS A 205 20.21 28.53 8.10
CA LYS A 205 19.03 29.41 8.11
C LYS A 205 18.68 29.89 9.52
N TYR A 206 18.76 29.00 10.51
CA TYR A 206 18.54 29.35 11.91
C TYR A 206 19.56 30.40 12.39
N THR A 207 20.85 30.15 12.12
CA THR A 207 21.93 31.06 12.53
C THR A 207 21.80 32.42 11.85
N GLU A 208 21.48 32.44 10.55
CA GLU A 208 21.25 33.66 9.78
C GLU A 208 20.06 34.46 10.32
N THR A 209 18.92 33.79 10.54
CA THR A 209 17.72 34.42 11.11
C THR A 209 18.00 34.98 12.50
N MET A 210 18.72 34.24 13.33
CA MET A 210 19.07 34.67 14.68
C MET A 210 20.04 35.86 14.66
N ASN A 211 21.00 35.86 13.74
CA ASN A 211 21.91 36.99 13.55
C ASN A 211 21.17 38.24 13.08
N ASN A 212 20.24 38.10 12.13
CA ASN A 212 19.40 39.22 11.68
C ASN A 212 18.52 39.75 12.82
N MET A 213 17.84 38.88 13.55
CA MET A 213 17.01 39.25 14.70
C MET A 213 17.83 39.97 15.78
N ASN A 214 19.05 39.51 16.06
CA ASN A 214 19.95 40.18 17.00
C ASN A 214 20.41 41.55 16.50
N ALA A 215 20.67 41.70 15.19
CA ALA A 215 21.02 42.99 14.60
C ALA A 215 19.86 44.00 14.68
N GLU A 216 18.63 43.56 14.36
CA GLU A 216 17.41 44.37 14.50
C GLU A 216 17.13 44.76 15.95
N LYS A 217 17.26 43.81 16.89
CA LYS A 217 17.16 44.09 18.33
C LYS A 217 18.18 45.14 18.76
N GLY A 218 19.41 45.07 18.25
CA GLY A 218 20.46 46.05 18.52
C GLY A 218 20.15 47.43 17.94
N SER A 219 19.62 47.51 16.71
CA SER A 219 19.26 48.79 16.08
C SER A 219 18.07 49.45 16.78
N LEU A 220 17.04 48.68 17.14
CA LEU A 220 15.91 49.13 17.95
C LEU A 220 16.38 49.60 19.34
N GLY A 221 17.31 48.88 19.97
CA GLY A 221 17.94 49.29 21.23
C GLY A 221 18.60 50.66 21.14
N LYS A 222 19.41 50.89 20.09
CA LYS A 222 20.03 52.20 19.84
C LYS A 222 18.99 53.30 19.59
N LYS A 223 17.91 53.01 18.85
CA LYS A 223 16.85 54.00 18.61
C LYS A 223 16.11 54.37 19.89
N ILE A 224 15.87 53.40 20.77
CA ILE A 224 15.28 53.65 22.09
C ILE A 224 16.19 54.56 22.93
N GLU A 225 17.50 54.34 22.91
CA GLU A 225 18.47 55.20 23.62
C GLU A 225 18.53 56.63 23.07
N GLU A 226 18.50 56.78 21.75
CA GLU A 226 18.42 58.08 21.07
C GLU A 226 17.14 58.83 21.47
N LEU A 227 15.98 58.17 21.41
CA LEU A 227 14.70 58.76 21.80
C LEU A 227 14.68 59.16 23.27
N ARG A 228 15.25 58.34 24.17
CA ARG A 228 15.38 58.68 25.61
C ARG A 228 16.28 59.89 25.84
N THR A 229 17.30 60.07 25.01
CA THR A 229 18.20 61.23 25.08
C THR A 229 17.47 62.49 24.62
N ILE A 230 16.79 62.43 23.47
CA ILE A 230 15.96 63.52 22.95
C ILE A 230 14.87 63.90 23.97
N GLU A 231 14.20 62.92 24.58
CA GLU A 231 13.21 63.15 25.62
C GLU A 231 13.79 63.89 26.82
N ARG A 232 14.97 63.45 27.32
CA ARG A 232 15.64 64.09 28.46
C ARG A 232 16.03 65.53 28.14
N GLU A 233 16.60 65.78 26.97
CA GLU A 233 16.94 67.12 26.52
C GLU A 233 15.68 67.99 26.37
N TYR A 234 14.63 67.46 25.74
CA TYR A 234 13.36 68.17 25.56
C TYR A 234 12.73 68.54 26.90
N ARG A 235 12.65 67.61 27.85
CA ARG A 235 12.15 67.88 29.22
C ARG A 235 12.99 68.96 29.92
N THR A 236 14.31 68.94 29.75
CA THR A 236 15.22 69.93 30.34
C THR A 236 15.02 71.32 29.71
N ARG A 237 14.95 71.39 28.38
CA ARG A 237 14.68 72.64 27.64
C ARG A 237 13.29 73.21 27.95
N LEU A 238 12.26 72.37 28.00
CA LEU A 238 10.89 72.77 28.35
C LEU A 238 10.83 73.30 29.78
N ARG A 239 11.46 72.61 30.74
CA ARG A 239 11.55 73.08 32.12
C ARG A 239 12.24 74.44 32.20
N GLY A 240 13.39 74.61 31.55
CA GLY A 240 14.10 75.90 31.53
C GLY A 240 13.31 77.02 30.86
N PHE A 241 12.58 76.72 29.79
CA PHE A 241 11.69 77.68 29.12
C PHE A 241 10.55 78.13 30.04
N LEU A 242 9.89 77.19 30.72
CA LEU A 242 8.82 77.51 31.67
C LEU A 242 9.34 78.29 32.88
N GLU A 243 10.51 77.93 33.44
CA GLU A 243 11.15 78.68 34.53
C GLU A 243 11.53 80.11 34.08
N SER A 244 12.03 80.28 32.86
CA SER A 244 12.30 81.61 32.29
C SER A 244 11.03 82.43 32.10
N GLN A 245 9.95 81.84 31.59
CA GLN A 245 8.67 82.53 31.42
C GLN A 245 8.06 82.95 32.77
N LEU A 246 8.15 82.08 33.78
CA LEU A 246 7.74 82.40 35.15
C LEU A 246 8.54 83.57 35.72
N ARG A 247 9.87 83.58 35.54
CA ARG A 247 10.72 84.67 36.02
C ARG A 247 10.41 86.00 35.32
N GLU A 248 10.17 85.98 34.02
CA GLU A 248 9.76 87.18 33.29
C GLU A 248 8.41 87.71 33.77
N LEU A 249 7.48 86.81 34.13
CA LEU A 249 6.20 87.21 34.74
C LEU A 249 6.37 87.77 36.16
N ASP A 250 7.26 87.22 36.99
CA ASP A 250 7.59 87.79 38.30
C ASP A 250 8.27 89.17 38.17
N ASP A 251 9.22 89.32 37.24
CA ASP A 251 9.91 90.59 36.96
C ASP A 251 8.93 91.63 36.40
N ARG A 252 8.01 91.23 35.52
CA ARG A 252 6.91 92.09 35.02
C ARG A 252 5.84 92.34 36.10
N GLY A 253 5.65 91.41 37.03
CA GLY A 253 4.75 91.56 38.18
C GLY A 253 5.24 92.58 39.20
N SER A 254 6.53 92.88 39.21
CA SER A 254 7.15 93.91 40.07
C SER A 254 7.09 95.33 39.48
N ALA A 255 6.64 95.48 38.23
CA ALA A 255 6.47 96.79 37.57
C ALA A 255 5.04 96.99 37.07
N ALA A 256 4.10 97.18 37.99
CA ALA A 256 2.84 97.84 37.66
C ALA A 256 3.01 99.37 37.77
N PRO A 257 2.59 100.12 36.73
CA PRO A 257 1.49 101.05 36.98
C PRO A 257 0.23 100.71 36.17
N ALA A 258 -0.86 101.26 36.68
CA ALA A 258 -2.26 100.94 36.45
C ALA A 258 -2.78 101.06 34.99
N SER A 259 -3.62 100.09 34.64
CA SER A 259 -4.83 100.14 33.79
C SER A 259 -4.93 101.14 32.63
N ALA A 260 -5.10 100.60 31.42
CA ALA A 260 -5.95 101.17 30.39
C ALA A 260 -6.86 100.08 29.80
N SER A 261 -8.12 100.14 30.19
CA SER A 261 -9.25 99.44 29.59
C SER A 261 -9.51 99.95 28.17
N SER A 262 -9.55 99.08 27.17
CA SER A 262 -10.32 99.34 25.95
C SER A 262 -11.03 98.06 25.50
N SER A 263 -12.33 98.09 25.79
CA SER A 263 -13.38 97.24 25.24
C SER A 263 -13.46 97.36 23.72
N THR A 264 -13.36 96.24 23.01
CA THR A 264 -13.96 96.10 21.68
C THR A 264 -14.67 94.76 21.59
N SER A 265 -15.94 94.82 21.96
CA SER A 265 -16.99 93.90 21.57
C SER A 265 -17.23 94.01 20.06
N GLY A 266 -17.02 92.93 19.34
CA GLY A 266 -17.35 92.80 17.92
C GLY A 266 -17.80 91.37 17.65
N GLN A 267 -19.11 91.17 17.74
CA GLN A 267 -19.82 89.92 17.57
C GLN A 267 -20.35 89.78 16.14
N SER A 268 -20.11 88.64 15.49
CA SER A 268 -20.90 88.01 14.40
C SER A 268 -20.00 86.97 13.71
N SER A 269 -20.39 85.78 13.27
CA SER A 269 -21.66 85.04 13.20
C SER A 269 -21.36 83.69 12.54
N SER A 270 -22.31 82.75 12.63
CA SER A 270 -22.66 81.72 11.62
C SER A 270 -21.58 80.72 11.20
N SER A 271 -21.62 79.47 11.69
CA SER A 271 -22.38 78.33 11.12
C SER A 271 -21.96 77.91 9.71
N GLY A 272 -21.48 76.67 9.55
CA GLY A 272 -21.51 76.00 8.25
C GLY A 272 -20.49 74.89 8.04
N SER A 273 -20.98 73.64 8.13
CA SER A 273 -20.62 72.47 7.29
C SER A 273 -19.16 71.98 7.17
N GLY A 274 -18.98 70.76 7.69
CA GLY A 274 -18.36 69.58 7.08
C GLY A 274 -17.24 69.71 6.04
N GLN A 275 -16.12 69.04 6.31
CA GLN A 275 -15.38 68.29 5.30
C GLN A 275 -14.65 67.13 5.97
N GLY A 276 -15.08 65.90 5.66
CA GLY A 276 -14.34 64.69 5.97
C GLY A 276 -13.10 64.60 5.09
N TYR A 277 -12.00 64.15 5.68
CA TYR A 277 -10.87 63.60 4.93
C TYR A 277 -10.48 62.26 5.54
N SER A 278 -11.01 61.22 4.92
CA SER A 278 -10.41 59.89 4.91
C SER A 278 -9.16 59.94 4.03
N PHE A 279 -8.03 59.48 4.55
CA PHE A 279 -6.97 58.91 3.71
C PHE A 279 -6.52 57.61 4.34
N GLY A 280 -6.74 56.52 3.60
CA GLY A 280 -6.47 55.15 4.00
C GLY A 280 -4.99 54.79 3.99
N PRO A 281 -4.66 53.58 4.48
CA PRO A 281 -3.30 53.08 4.57
C PRO A 281 -2.79 52.66 3.19
N ARG A 282 -1.57 53.09 2.86
CA ARG A 282 -0.82 52.65 1.69
C ARG A 282 -0.21 51.28 1.99
N ALA A 283 -0.77 50.25 1.35
CA ALA A 283 -0.17 48.94 1.22
C ALA A 283 0.49 48.80 -0.17
N GLU A 284 1.64 48.15 -0.15
CA GLU A 284 2.26 47.27 -1.15
C GLU A 284 2.62 47.71 -2.57
N ALA A 285 3.88 47.39 -2.91
CA ALA A 285 4.38 46.63 -4.06
C ALA A 285 5.89 46.95 -4.14
N GLY A 286 6.82 46.03 -4.34
CA GLY A 286 6.83 44.72 -4.98
C GLY A 286 8.25 44.54 -5.49
#